data_AF-A0A2G9TSN8-F1
#
_entry.id   AF-A0A2G9TSN8-F1
#
_cell.length_a   1.000
_cell.length_b   1.000
_cell.length_c   1.000
_cell.angle_alpha   90.00
_cell.angle_beta   90.00
_cell.angle_gamma   90.00
#
_symmetry.space_group_name_H-M   'P 1'
#
loop_
_entity.id
_entity.type
_entity.pdbx_description
1 polymer ?
#
loop_
_entity_poly.entity_id
_entity_poly.type
_entity_poly.pdbx_seq_one_letter_code
_entity_poly.pdbx_strand_id
1 'polypeptide(L)'
;TSDALPPEVAIVEPILRVLQLLCENHNNVLQNFIRKQSDRTNHNLVSDTLSFLDTVCGSTKGSLGVFGEIGEHNFSLITQTLATLTEFCQGPCHENQNTMAMQENGLNIIISLVLNDIKPLADDHMELALEIKSQASKLLLAIMESRHDSENAERVLQNMDNTDGGPRQLVHALTQAYEMAHSKQYEIIQMRRELLQRANLQDGPTSVVGHNIYILAHQLSRHCPELAECLNPDDDKKSPQTRNALEFYKKHTAQIEIVRQDRTLERVVFPIHEICSFLTKETKQNVYNNTERDNQGSKVTEFFDQWPAMYQEMKWQRKLQDRPYLSACTQRLRLWGRLAFLFAVLVNIIIALYYPFDKTDTYNFEKFEFRAKGESVQKKRERERDFMRRGETNGASANWELFDIVASEETLRNVISSVTRNWQSIILTGLLALILVYIFSIIGYTFFQRDFALEVDPLDDEPTATVFTKDPSPETCSADGGCPLPVPVVEEKGDDKDD
;
A
#
# COMPACT_ATOMS: atom_id res chain seq x y z
N THR A 1 -42.90 18.54 -25.64
CA THR A 1 -43.22 17.14 -26.02
C THR A 1 -42.51 16.85 -27.32
N SER A 2 -41.48 15.99 -27.25
CA SER A 2 -40.69 15.38 -28.35
C SER A 2 -39.21 15.77 -28.44
N ASP A 3 -38.48 15.77 -27.32
CA ASP A 3 -37.00 15.59 -27.36
C ASP A 3 -36.64 14.09 -27.38
N ALA A 4 -37.58 13.22 -27.71
CA ALA A 4 -37.31 11.80 -27.90
C ALA A 4 -36.82 11.60 -29.34
N LEU A 5 -35.70 10.90 -29.49
CA LEU A 5 -35.20 10.46 -30.79
C LEU A 5 -36.32 9.71 -31.55
N PRO A 6 -36.40 9.85 -32.89
CA PRO A 6 -37.32 9.07 -33.70
C PRO A 6 -37.18 7.56 -33.38
N PRO A 7 -38.27 6.78 -33.40
CA PRO A 7 -38.22 5.36 -33.04
C PRO A 7 -37.24 4.56 -33.92
N GLU A 8 -37.06 4.98 -35.17
CA GLU A 8 -36.09 4.42 -36.12
C GLU A 8 -34.63 4.67 -35.72
N VAL A 9 -34.35 5.76 -34.98
CA VAL A 9 -33.01 6.08 -34.46
C VAL A 9 -32.82 5.44 -33.09
N ALA A 10 -33.86 5.40 -32.26
CA ALA A 10 -33.82 4.77 -30.95
C ALA A 10 -33.53 3.25 -31.01
N ILE A 11 -33.96 2.55 -32.07
CA ILE A 11 -33.65 1.12 -32.25
C ILE A 11 -32.17 0.87 -32.59
N VAL A 12 -31.43 1.88 -33.04
CA VAL A 12 -30.01 1.74 -33.37
C VAL A 12 -29.17 1.52 -32.12
N GLU A 13 -29.55 2.14 -30.98
CA GLU A 13 -28.83 1.98 -29.71
C GLU A 13 -28.71 0.51 -29.26
N PRO A 14 -29.78 -0.30 -29.17
CA PRO A 14 -29.66 -1.72 -28.83
C PRO A 14 -28.96 -2.55 -29.92
N ILE A 15 -29.08 -2.18 -31.21
CA ILE A 15 -28.35 -2.85 -32.29
C ILE A 15 -26.85 -2.67 -32.10
N LEU A 16 -26.40 -1.43 -31.88
CA LEU A 16 -25.00 -1.12 -31.60
C LEU A 16 -24.54 -1.84 -30.33
N ARG A 17 -25.37 -1.91 -29.29
CA ARG A 17 -25.04 -2.66 -28.08
C ARG A 17 -24.84 -4.15 -28.35
N VAL A 18 -25.66 -4.78 -29.19
CA VAL A 18 -25.44 -6.18 -29.60
C VAL A 18 -24.13 -6.33 -30.37
N LEU A 19 -23.86 -5.44 -31.34
CA LEU A 19 -22.60 -5.46 -32.10
C LEU A 19 -21.37 -5.26 -31.21
N GLN A 20 -21.47 -4.39 -30.21
CA GLN A 20 -20.44 -4.19 -29.20
C GLN A 20 -20.18 -5.50 -28.44
N LEU A 21 -21.22 -6.12 -27.88
CA LEU A 21 -21.12 -7.36 -27.09
C LEU A 21 -20.56 -8.54 -27.91
N LEU A 22 -20.79 -8.55 -29.23
CA LEU A 22 -20.21 -9.56 -30.13
C LEU A 22 -18.67 -9.41 -30.25
N CYS A 23 -18.15 -8.20 -30.11
CA CYS A 23 -16.72 -7.90 -30.22
C CYS A 23 -15.97 -7.87 -28.89
N GLU A 24 -16.69 -7.84 -27.76
CA GLU A 24 -16.09 -7.87 -26.42
C GLU A 24 -15.13 -9.07 -26.23
N ASN A 25 -14.13 -8.90 -25.38
CA ASN A 25 -13.05 -9.86 -25.11
C ASN A 25 -12.11 -10.11 -26.32
N HIS A 26 -11.90 -9.09 -27.16
CA HIS A 26 -10.95 -9.14 -28.28
C HIS A 26 -11.27 -10.27 -29.27
N ASN A 27 -12.54 -10.44 -29.61
CA ASN A 27 -12.98 -11.49 -30.54
C ASN A 27 -12.60 -11.14 -31.99
N ASN A 28 -11.34 -11.40 -32.36
CA ASN A 28 -10.76 -11.11 -33.66
C ASN A 28 -11.55 -11.70 -34.85
N VAL A 29 -12.25 -12.82 -34.65
CA VAL A 29 -13.05 -13.45 -35.71
C VAL A 29 -14.28 -12.59 -36.02
N LEU A 30 -15.03 -12.21 -34.98
CA LEU A 30 -16.23 -11.39 -35.15
C LEU A 30 -15.88 -9.95 -35.54
N GLN A 31 -14.82 -9.37 -34.97
CA GLN A 31 -14.31 -8.05 -35.36
C GLN A 31 -13.98 -8.00 -36.87
N ASN A 32 -13.30 -9.01 -37.41
CA ASN A 32 -13.00 -9.07 -38.85
C ASN A 32 -14.23 -9.38 -39.69
N PHE A 33 -15.16 -10.20 -39.18
CA PHE A 33 -16.41 -10.52 -39.87
C PHE A 33 -17.31 -9.30 -40.04
N ILE A 34 -17.37 -8.42 -39.04
CA ILE A 34 -18.13 -7.15 -39.11
C ILE A 34 -17.58 -6.23 -40.21
N ARG A 35 -16.28 -6.29 -40.50
CA ARG A 35 -15.64 -5.53 -41.59
C ARG A 35 -15.78 -6.21 -42.96
N LYS A 36 -15.63 -7.53 -43.05
CA LYS A 36 -15.58 -8.27 -44.32
C LYS A 36 -16.18 -9.68 -44.22
N GLN A 37 -17.31 -9.92 -44.89
CA GLN A 37 -18.10 -11.16 -44.78
C GLN A 37 -17.77 -12.24 -45.83
N SER A 38 -16.80 -12.02 -46.72
CA SER A 38 -16.19 -12.99 -47.66
C SER A 38 -17.07 -13.70 -48.70
N ASP A 39 -18.39 -13.83 -48.53
CA ASP A 39 -19.19 -14.78 -49.34
C ASP A 39 -19.83 -14.17 -50.60
N ARG A 40 -20.29 -12.90 -50.63
CA ARG A 40 -20.78 -12.21 -51.87
C ARG A 40 -20.64 -10.69 -51.89
N THR A 41 -21.32 -9.98 -50.98
CA THR A 41 -21.23 -8.52 -50.81
C THR A 41 -20.66 -8.22 -49.44
N ASN A 42 -19.60 -7.42 -49.38
CA ASN A 42 -19.04 -6.98 -48.11
C ASN A 42 -19.76 -5.70 -47.69
N HIS A 43 -20.34 -5.73 -46.49
CA HIS A 43 -20.90 -4.55 -45.84
C HIS A 43 -19.95 -4.18 -44.71
N ASN A 44 -19.23 -3.06 -44.87
CA ASN A 44 -18.25 -2.63 -43.89
C ASN A 44 -18.94 -1.86 -42.77
N LEU A 45 -19.48 -2.62 -41.80
CA LEU A 45 -20.23 -2.04 -40.69
C LEU A 45 -19.37 -1.12 -39.81
N VAL A 46 -18.04 -1.28 -39.81
CA VAL A 46 -17.12 -0.38 -39.11
C VAL A 46 -17.17 1.02 -39.73
N SER A 47 -17.06 1.11 -41.06
CA SER A 47 -17.15 2.38 -41.79
C SER A 47 -18.56 2.97 -41.78
N ASP A 48 -19.59 2.13 -41.85
CA ASP A 48 -20.99 2.57 -41.76
C ASP A 48 -21.30 3.16 -40.38
N THR A 49 -20.82 2.53 -39.30
CA THR A 49 -21.00 3.03 -37.92
C THR A 49 -20.25 4.34 -37.68
N LEU A 50 -19.06 4.50 -38.27
CA LEU A 50 -18.33 5.76 -38.22
C LEU A 50 -19.03 6.88 -39.00
N SER A 51 -19.58 6.57 -40.17
CA SER A 51 -20.38 7.53 -40.96
C SER A 51 -21.69 7.91 -40.26
N PHE A 52 -22.27 6.96 -39.52
CA PHE A 52 -23.42 7.23 -38.66
C PHE A 52 -23.07 8.21 -37.54
N LEU A 53 -21.92 8.03 -36.85
CA LEU A 53 -21.45 8.97 -35.84
C LEU A 53 -21.28 10.39 -36.41
N ASP A 54 -20.64 10.50 -37.59
CA ASP A 54 -20.44 11.79 -38.28
C ASP A 54 -21.77 12.49 -38.59
N THR A 55 -22.78 11.73 -39.00
CA THR A 55 -24.13 12.22 -39.26
C THR A 55 -24.84 12.67 -37.98
N VAL A 56 -24.76 11.88 -36.90
CA VAL A 56 -25.40 12.19 -35.60
C VAL A 56 -24.76 13.43 -34.95
N CYS A 57 -23.47 13.67 -35.18
CA CYS A 57 -22.76 14.83 -34.66
C CYS A 57 -22.89 16.10 -35.54
N GLY A 58 -23.63 16.05 -36.66
CA GLY A 58 -24.02 17.24 -37.43
C GLY A 58 -22.97 17.78 -38.43
N SER A 59 -21.95 16.99 -38.77
CA SER A 59 -20.81 17.38 -39.61
C SER A 59 -21.19 17.85 -41.03
N THR A 60 -22.34 17.41 -41.54
CA THR A 60 -22.85 17.76 -42.89
C THR A 60 -23.20 19.23 -43.10
N LYS A 61 -23.10 20.10 -42.08
CA LYS A 61 -23.39 21.55 -42.17
C LYS A 61 -22.17 22.44 -42.43
N GLY A 62 -21.00 21.86 -42.72
CA GLY A 62 -19.86 22.60 -43.28
C GLY A 62 -19.02 23.40 -42.27
N SER A 63 -19.29 23.26 -40.97
CA SER A 63 -18.43 23.80 -39.91
C SER A 63 -18.02 22.68 -38.97
N LEU A 64 -16.79 22.19 -39.12
CA LEU A 64 -16.12 21.37 -38.10
C LEU A 64 -16.19 22.13 -36.76
N GLY A 65 -16.61 21.46 -35.68
CA GLY A 65 -16.60 22.04 -34.33
C GLY A 65 -17.87 22.78 -33.89
N VAL A 66 -18.96 22.75 -34.67
CA VAL A 66 -20.28 23.25 -34.22
C VAL A 66 -21.11 22.07 -33.71
N PHE A 67 -20.88 21.67 -32.46
CA PHE A 67 -21.62 20.59 -31.80
C PHE A 67 -23.00 21.00 -31.26
N GLY A 68 -23.63 22.00 -31.87
CA GLY A 68 -24.91 22.54 -31.40
C GLY A 68 -26.07 21.55 -31.45
N GLU A 69 -25.92 20.43 -32.17
CA GLU A 69 -26.90 19.34 -32.23
C GLU A 69 -26.67 18.28 -31.15
N ILE A 70 -25.53 18.30 -30.44
CA ILE A 70 -25.26 17.39 -29.32
C ILE A 70 -25.94 17.94 -28.06
N GLY A 71 -26.88 17.16 -27.51
CA GLY A 71 -27.65 17.50 -26.32
C GLY A 71 -27.90 16.29 -25.42
N GLU A 72 -28.73 16.45 -24.41
CA GLU A 72 -29.05 15.35 -23.48
C GLU A 72 -29.77 14.18 -24.17
N HIS A 73 -30.59 14.47 -25.19
CA HIS A 73 -31.42 13.50 -25.88
C HIS A 73 -30.68 12.51 -26.78
N ASN A 74 -29.50 12.86 -27.30
CA ASN A 74 -28.68 12.00 -28.16
C ASN A 74 -27.39 11.50 -27.47
N PHE A 75 -27.17 11.89 -26.21
CA PHE A 75 -26.01 11.50 -25.42
C PHE A 75 -25.83 9.97 -25.32
N SER A 76 -26.90 9.21 -25.02
CA SER A 76 -26.82 7.74 -24.89
C SER A 76 -26.39 7.08 -26.19
N LEU A 77 -26.93 7.53 -27.31
CA LEU A 77 -26.64 7.00 -28.63
C LEU A 77 -25.19 7.31 -29.05
N ILE A 78 -24.71 8.54 -28.84
CA ILE A 78 -23.33 8.94 -29.18
C ILE A 78 -22.33 8.12 -28.35
N THR A 79 -22.55 8.03 -27.04
CA THR A 79 -21.65 7.27 -26.15
C THR A 79 -21.66 5.78 -26.50
N GLN A 80 -22.83 5.20 -26.78
CA GLN A 80 -22.95 3.81 -27.24
C GLN A 80 -22.25 3.58 -28.58
N THR A 81 -22.34 4.54 -29.53
CA THR A 81 -21.65 4.46 -30.82
C THR A 81 -20.13 4.49 -30.66
N LEU A 82 -19.61 5.41 -29.85
CA LEU A 82 -18.16 5.50 -29.55
C LEU A 82 -17.64 4.24 -28.85
N ALA A 83 -18.39 3.70 -27.89
CA ALA A 83 -18.04 2.46 -27.21
C ALA A 83 -18.02 1.26 -28.17
N THR A 84 -19.00 1.17 -29.07
CA THR A 84 -19.08 0.10 -30.09
C THR A 84 -17.90 0.17 -31.07
N LEU A 85 -17.58 1.38 -31.55
CA LEU A 85 -16.40 1.61 -32.41
C LEU A 85 -15.09 1.27 -31.69
N THR A 86 -15.03 1.51 -30.38
CA THR A 86 -13.85 1.16 -29.57
C THR A 86 -13.67 -0.35 -29.56
N GLU A 87 -14.72 -1.13 -29.28
CA GLU A 87 -14.66 -2.61 -29.30
C GLU A 87 -14.38 -3.18 -30.71
N PHE A 88 -14.79 -2.49 -31.78
CA PHE A 88 -14.44 -2.90 -33.14
C PHE A 88 -12.94 -2.82 -33.42
N CYS A 89 -12.24 -1.89 -32.76
CA CYS A 89 -10.82 -1.61 -32.97
C CYS A 89 -9.92 -2.14 -31.85
N GLN A 90 -10.52 -2.53 -30.72
CA GLN A 90 -9.78 -2.90 -29.53
C GLN A 90 -8.83 -4.06 -29.85
N GLY A 91 -7.56 -3.82 -29.53
CA GLY A 91 -6.46 -4.53 -30.15
C GLY A 91 -6.06 -5.82 -29.46
N PRO A 92 -5.38 -6.73 -30.21
CA PRO A 92 -4.75 -6.43 -31.50
C PRO A 92 -5.67 -6.74 -32.72
N CYS A 93 -6.23 -5.71 -33.36
CA CYS A 93 -7.06 -5.78 -34.58
C CYS A 93 -6.66 -4.71 -35.61
N HIS A 94 -5.48 -4.88 -36.22
CA HIS A 94 -4.84 -3.84 -37.04
C HIS A 94 -5.67 -3.42 -38.26
N GLU A 95 -6.44 -4.35 -38.83
CA GLU A 95 -7.14 -4.06 -40.05
C GLU A 95 -8.41 -3.20 -39.85
N ASN A 96 -9.08 -3.34 -38.70
CA ASN A 96 -10.18 -2.45 -38.32
C ASN A 96 -9.62 -1.08 -37.92
N GLN A 97 -8.51 -1.04 -37.18
CA GLN A 97 -7.79 0.21 -36.85
C GLN A 97 -7.43 1.00 -38.12
N ASN A 98 -6.87 0.33 -39.13
CA ASN A 98 -6.52 0.96 -40.41
C ASN A 98 -7.76 1.46 -41.18
N THR A 99 -8.86 0.71 -41.14
CA THR A 99 -10.12 1.13 -41.76
C THR A 99 -10.64 2.43 -41.14
N MET A 100 -10.56 2.56 -39.81
CA MET A 100 -10.92 3.78 -39.10
C MET A 100 -9.99 4.94 -39.42
N ALA A 101 -8.67 4.69 -39.43
CA ALA A 101 -7.68 5.73 -39.67
C ALA A 101 -7.69 6.24 -41.13
N MET A 102 -8.09 5.42 -42.09
CA MET A 102 -8.19 5.80 -43.51
C MET A 102 -9.42 6.65 -43.83
N GLN A 103 -10.48 6.61 -43.01
CA GLN A 103 -11.69 7.39 -43.23
C GLN A 103 -11.50 8.81 -42.68
N GLU A 104 -10.98 9.73 -43.50
CA GLU A 104 -10.64 11.11 -43.10
C GLU A 104 -11.78 11.84 -42.35
N ASN A 105 -12.99 11.86 -42.91
CA ASN A 105 -14.15 12.52 -42.28
C ASN A 105 -14.47 11.96 -40.90
N GLY A 106 -14.41 10.63 -40.78
CA GLY A 106 -14.71 9.92 -39.54
C GLY A 106 -13.64 10.12 -38.46
N LEU A 107 -12.36 10.16 -38.83
CA LEU A 107 -11.30 10.45 -37.88
C LEU A 107 -11.34 11.91 -37.41
N ASN A 108 -11.67 12.85 -38.31
CA ASN A 108 -11.80 14.27 -37.99
C ASN A 108 -12.91 14.56 -36.96
N ILE A 109 -14.06 13.87 -37.04
CA ILE A 109 -15.11 14.02 -36.03
C ILE A 109 -14.64 13.53 -34.65
N ILE A 110 -13.95 12.39 -34.57
CA ILE A 110 -13.44 11.86 -33.30
C ILE A 110 -12.40 12.82 -32.69
N ILE A 111 -11.47 13.34 -33.50
CA ILE A 111 -10.48 14.34 -33.06
C ILE A 111 -11.18 15.60 -32.56
N SER A 112 -12.16 16.09 -33.32
CA SER A 112 -12.94 17.29 -32.95
C SER A 112 -13.70 17.10 -31.63
N LEU A 113 -14.26 15.92 -31.38
CA LEU A 113 -14.95 15.61 -30.11
C LEU A 113 -14.01 15.67 -28.91
N VAL A 114 -12.72 15.31 -29.08
CA VAL A 114 -11.71 15.39 -28.01
C VAL A 114 -11.23 16.83 -27.81
N LEU A 115 -10.94 17.55 -28.91
CA LEU A 115 -10.26 18.85 -28.86
C LEU A 115 -11.18 20.05 -28.59
N ASN A 116 -12.40 20.04 -29.12
CA ASN A 116 -13.29 21.20 -29.08
C ASN A 116 -14.27 21.15 -27.89
N ASP A 117 -14.86 22.30 -27.59
CA ASP A 117 -15.92 22.41 -26.59
C ASP A 117 -17.27 21.98 -27.16
N ILE A 118 -17.91 21.04 -26.47
CA ILE A 118 -19.22 20.49 -26.86
C ILE A 118 -20.33 21.40 -26.33
N LYS A 119 -20.54 22.57 -26.94
CA LYS A 119 -21.61 23.51 -26.53
C LYS A 119 -22.94 23.21 -27.22
N PRO A 120 -24.10 23.30 -26.52
CA PRO A 120 -24.30 23.83 -25.16
C PRO A 120 -24.06 22.82 -24.02
N LEU A 121 -23.86 21.53 -24.33
CA LEU A 121 -23.77 20.47 -23.32
C LEU A 121 -22.70 20.71 -22.25
N ALA A 122 -21.57 21.31 -22.62
CA ALA A 122 -20.50 21.69 -21.69
C ALA A 122 -20.95 22.72 -20.65
N ASP A 123 -21.86 23.62 -21.01
CA ASP A 123 -22.35 24.68 -20.13
C ASP A 123 -23.44 24.15 -19.19
N ASP A 124 -24.38 23.34 -19.71
CA ASP A 124 -25.55 22.86 -18.95
C ASP A 124 -25.29 21.53 -18.21
N HIS A 125 -24.58 20.59 -18.84
CA HIS A 125 -24.36 19.23 -18.35
C HIS A 125 -22.91 18.78 -18.57
N MET A 126 -21.98 19.48 -17.91
CA MET A 126 -20.53 19.25 -18.00
C MET A 126 -20.13 17.77 -17.89
N GLU A 127 -20.76 17.00 -17.00
CA GLU A 127 -20.44 15.58 -16.80
C GLU A 127 -20.70 14.73 -18.05
N LEU A 128 -21.74 15.04 -18.83
CA LEU A 128 -22.08 14.35 -20.07
C LEU A 128 -21.07 14.70 -21.18
N ALA A 129 -20.71 15.98 -21.30
CA ALA A 129 -19.70 16.42 -22.26
C ALA A 129 -18.34 15.74 -22.00
N LEU A 130 -17.94 15.63 -20.73
CA LEU A 130 -16.73 14.94 -20.33
C LEU A 130 -16.79 13.44 -20.66
N GLU A 131 -17.90 12.76 -20.39
CA GLU A 131 -18.03 11.34 -20.74
C GLU A 131 -17.88 11.11 -22.26
N ILE A 132 -18.44 11.98 -23.11
CA ILE A 132 -18.21 11.91 -24.57
C ILE A 132 -16.71 12.07 -24.88
N LYS A 133 -16.03 13.08 -24.31
CA LYS A 133 -14.57 13.27 -24.49
C LYS A 133 -13.77 12.04 -24.02
N SER A 134 -14.21 11.39 -22.94
CA SER A 134 -13.60 10.16 -22.41
C SER A 134 -13.72 9.00 -23.38
N GLN A 135 -14.90 8.77 -23.97
CA GLN A 135 -15.11 7.69 -24.94
C GLN A 135 -14.40 7.97 -26.27
N ALA A 136 -14.39 9.22 -26.74
CA ALA A 136 -13.67 9.60 -27.95
C ALA A 136 -12.15 9.44 -27.80
N SER A 137 -11.58 9.79 -26.64
CA SER A 137 -10.15 9.57 -26.37
C SER A 137 -9.79 8.09 -26.26
N LYS A 138 -10.64 7.24 -25.66
CA LYS A 138 -10.45 5.77 -25.66
C LYS A 138 -10.46 5.20 -27.08
N LEU A 139 -11.35 5.67 -27.94
CA LEU A 139 -11.39 5.25 -29.34
C LEU A 139 -10.10 5.61 -30.09
N LEU A 140 -9.57 6.82 -29.92
CA LEU A 140 -8.28 7.21 -30.51
C LEU A 140 -7.11 6.37 -29.98
N LEU A 141 -7.11 6.05 -28.68
CA LEU A 141 -6.12 5.15 -28.11
C LEU A 141 -6.22 3.73 -28.70
N ALA A 142 -7.44 3.20 -28.86
CA ALA A 142 -7.66 1.89 -29.47
C ALA A 142 -7.20 1.82 -30.94
N ILE A 143 -7.32 2.92 -31.71
CA ILE A 143 -6.81 3.02 -33.09
C ILE A 143 -5.28 2.91 -33.17
N MET A 144 -4.57 3.25 -32.08
CA MET A 144 -3.11 3.23 -32.00
C MET A 144 -2.56 2.07 -31.14
N GLU A 145 -3.43 1.25 -30.57
CA GLU A 145 -3.06 0.19 -29.63
C GLU A 145 -2.34 -0.98 -30.33
N SER A 146 -1.32 -1.52 -29.68
CA SER A 146 -0.55 -2.70 -30.13
C SER A 146 0.00 -2.60 -31.56
N ARG A 147 0.43 -1.40 -31.98
CA ARG A 147 1.08 -1.16 -33.28
C ARG A 147 2.58 -0.89 -33.14
N HIS A 148 3.36 -1.35 -34.12
CA HIS A 148 4.81 -1.10 -34.21
C HIS A 148 5.16 0.01 -35.20
N ASP A 149 4.26 0.29 -36.14
CA ASP A 149 4.40 1.34 -37.13
C ASP A 149 3.74 2.65 -36.67
N SER A 150 4.19 3.77 -37.25
CA SER A 150 3.72 5.11 -36.92
C SER A 150 2.55 5.59 -37.78
N GLU A 151 2.05 4.76 -38.70
CA GLU A 151 1.14 5.20 -39.77
C GLU A 151 -0.18 5.80 -39.24
N ASN A 152 -0.81 5.18 -38.24
CA ASN A 152 -2.04 5.73 -37.65
C ASN A 152 -1.76 6.95 -36.78
N ALA A 153 -0.64 6.96 -36.04
CA ALA A 153 -0.26 8.09 -35.20
C ALA A 153 0.03 9.34 -36.07
N GLU A 154 0.73 9.16 -37.18
CA GLU A 154 0.99 10.22 -38.16
C GLU A 154 -0.30 10.74 -38.79
N ARG A 155 -1.26 9.86 -39.14
CA ARG A 155 -2.56 10.31 -39.64
C ARG A 155 -3.36 11.10 -38.62
N VAL A 156 -3.37 10.67 -37.36
CA VAL A 156 -4.02 11.41 -36.28
C VAL A 156 -3.39 12.80 -36.14
N LEU A 157 -2.06 12.89 -36.18
CA LEU A 157 -1.34 14.17 -36.11
C LEU A 157 -1.63 15.07 -37.31
N GLN A 158 -1.58 14.53 -38.54
CA GLN A 158 -1.90 15.29 -39.76
C GLN A 158 -3.33 15.84 -39.73
N ASN A 159 -4.29 15.07 -39.24
CA ASN A 159 -5.67 15.52 -39.09
C ASN A 159 -5.83 16.57 -37.98
N MET A 160 -5.03 16.47 -36.91
CA MET A 160 -4.98 17.53 -35.88
C MET A 160 -4.35 18.82 -36.41
N ASP A 161 -3.38 18.77 -37.32
CA ASP A 161 -2.80 19.96 -37.95
C ASP A 161 -3.81 20.74 -38.80
N ASN A 162 -4.84 20.06 -39.30
CA ASN A 162 -5.95 20.69 -40.04
C ASN A 162 -6.93 21.45 -39.12
N THR A 163 -6.84 21.25 -37.80
CA THR A 163 -7.62 22.00 -36.79
C THR A 163 -6.85 23.21 -36.25
N ASP A 164 -7.56 24.28 -35.92
CA ASP A 164 -6.98 25.52 -35.40
C ASP A 164 -6.18 25.27 -34.09
N GLY A 165 -4.85 25.37 -34.19
CA GLY A 165 -3.94 25.17 -33.05
C GLY A 165 -3.20 23.84 -33.04
N GLY A 166 -3.48 22.93 -33.98
CA GLY A 166 -2.71 21.71 -34.17
C GLY A 166 -2.69 20.78 -32.94
N PRO A 167 -1.67 19.92 -32.81
CA PRO A 167 -1.46 19.07 -31.65
C PRO A 167 -1.37 19.83 -30.31
N ARG A 168 -1.05 21.13 -30.33
CA ARG A 168 -1.02 21.96 -29.10
C ARG A 168 -2.39 22.10 -28.46
N GLN A 169 -3.47 21.97 -29.23
CA GLN A 169 -4.83 22.01 -28.72
C GLN A 169 -5.10 20.86 -27.73
N LEU A 170 -4.38 19.74 -27.80
CA LEU A 170 -4.44 18.69 -26.77
C LEU A 170 -4.03 19.20 -25.40
N VAL A 171 -3.02 20.08 -25.32
CA VAL A 171 -2.59 20.67 -24.04
C VAL A 171 -3.65 21.62 -23.51
N HIS A 172 -4.33 22.38 -24.38
CA HIS A 172 -5.47 23.20 -23.97
C HIS A 172 -6.62 22.34 -23.43
N ALA A 173 -7.01 21.29 -24.15
CA ALA A 173 -8.06 20.35 -23.73
C ALA A 173 -7.71 19.65 -22.41
N LEU A 174 -6.44 19.31 -22.20
CA LEU A 174 -5.92 18.76 -20.96
C LEU A 174 -6.06 19.74 -19.79
N THR A 175 -5.58 20.97 -19.94
CA THR A 175 -5.67 22.01 -18.91
C THR A 175 -7.13 22.28 -18.55
N GLN A 176 -7.99 22.36 -19.57
CA GLN A 176 -9.41 22.56 -19.37
C GLN A 176 -10.06 21.39 -18.60
N ALA A 177 -9.75 20.13 -18.96
CA ALA A 177 -10.26 18.96 -18.23
C ALA A 177 -9.79 18.95 -16.77
N TYR A 178 -8.55 19.36 -16.51
CA TYR A 178 -8.01 19.51 -15.15
C TYR A 178 -8.75 20.60 -14.36
N GLU A 179 -8.98 21.77 -14.95
CA GLU A 179 -9.71 22.86 -14.32
C GLU A 179 -11.18 22.48 -14.03
N MET A 180 -11.81 21.77 -14.97
CA MET A 180 -13.16 21.21 -14.78
C MET A 180 -13.20 20.21 -13.63
N ALA A 181 -12.19 19.34 -13.49
CA ALA A 181 -12.10 18.36 -12.40
C ALA A 181 -11.96 19.02 -11.03
N HIS A 182 -11.28 20.17 -10.96
CA HIS A 182 -10.98 20.89 -9.72
C HIS A 182 -11.88 22.12 -9.50
N SER A 183 -12.94 22.26 -10.30
CA SER A 183 -13.91 23.33 -10.15
C SER A 183 -14.88 23.04 -9.00
N LYS A 184 -15.17 24.06 -8.19
CA LYS A 184 -16.17 23.98 -7.10
C LYS A 184 -17.54 23.52 -7.59
N GLN A 185 -17.91 23.85 -8.82
CA GLN A 185 -19.18 23.42 -9.42
C GLN A 185 -19.22 21.89 -9.56
N TYR A 186 -18.11 21.28 -9.96
CA TYR A 186 -18.00 19.83 -10.07
C TYR A 186 -18.00 19.17 -8.69
N GLU A 187 -17.30 19.73 -7.70
CA GLU A 187 -17.34 19.26 -6.31
C GLU A 187 -18.78 19.24 -5.75
N ILE A 188 -19.58 20.28 -6.05
CA ILE A 188 -20.99 20.35 -5.63
C ILE A 188 -21.83 19.26 -6.32
N ILE A 189 -21.63 19.04 -7.62
CA ILE A 189 -22.37 18.01 -8.37
C ILE A 189 -22.02 16.61 -7.85
N GLN A 190 -20.73 16.34 -7.60
CA GLN A 190 -20.27 15.08 -7.02
C GLN A 190 -20.82 14.87 -5.62
N MET A 191 -20.77 15.89 -4.75
CA MET A 191 -21.34 15.82 -3.41
C MET A 191 -22.86 15.55 -3.44
N ARG A 192 -23.59 16.17 -4.38
CA ARG A 192 -25.01 15.89 -4.59
C ARG A 192 -25.25 14.45 -5.04
N ARG A 193 -24.38 13.90 -5.90
CA ARG A 193 -24.44 12.51 -6.36
C ARG A 193 -24.14 11.52 -5.23
N GLU A 194 -23.13 11.79 -4.40
CA GLU A 194 -22.80 10.98 -3.21
C GLU A 194 -23.94 10.95 -2.19
N LEU A 195 -24.64 12.07 -2.00
CA LEU A 195 -25.83 12.12 -1.14
C LEU A 195 -27.01 11.32 -1.69
N LEU A 196 -27.13 11.21 -3.01
CA LEU A 196 -28.23 10.52 -3.71
C LEU A 196 -27.94 9.04 -3.99
N GLN A 197 -26.68 8.63 -4.10
CA GLN A 197 -26.26 7.25 -4.36
C GLN A 197 -25.27 6.76 -3.30
N ARG A 198 -25.72 5.83 -2.42
CA ARG A 198 -24.85 5.07 -1.49
C ARG A 198 -24.06 3.96 -2.20
N ALA A 199 -23.44 4.22 -3.35
CA ALA A 199 -22.72 3.18 -4.09
C ALA A 199 -21.44 3.71 -4.76
N ASN A 200 -20.33 3.09 -4.37
CA ASN A 200 -19.00 3.10 -4.96
C ASN A 200 -18.31 4.46 -5.17
N LEU A 201 -17.36 4.74 -4.28
CA LEU A 201 -16.22 5.63 -4.53
C LEU A 201 -15.36 5.05 -5.66
N GLN A 202 -15.79 5.22 -6.90
CA GLN A 202 -14.93 5.17 -8.06
C GLN A 202 -14.69 6.62 -8.49
N ASP A 203 -13.44 6.98 -8.77
CA ASP A 203 -13.06 8.33 -9.20
C ASP A 203 -14.05 8.87 -10.23
N GLY A 204 -14.55 10.09 -10.00
CA GLY A 204 -15.55 10.69 -10.88
C GLY A 204 -15.03 10.82 -12.31
N PRO A 205 -15.92 10.80 -13.31
CA PRO A 205 -15.57 10.70 -14.73
C PRO A 205 -14.53 11.74 -15.18
N THR A 206 -14.53 12.94 -14.59
CA THR A 206 -13.66 14.07 -14.96
C THR A 206 -12.17 13.81 -14.74
N SER A 207 -11.77 13.08 -13.69
CA SER A 207 -10.35 12.78 -13.48
C SER A 207 -9.85 11.79 -14.54
N VAL A 208 -10.69 10.84 -14.95
CA VAL A 208 -10.39 9.82 -15.96
C VAL A 208 -10.24 10.44 -17.34
N VAL A 209 -11.08 11.42 -17.70
CA VAL A 209 -11.04 12.08 -19.02
C VAL A 209 -9.69 12.75 -19.25
N GLY A 210 -9.22 13.53 -18.27
CA GLY A 210 -7.94 14.21 -18.37
C GLY A 210 -6.76 13.24 -18.51
N HIS A 211 -6.80 12.10 -17.80
CA HIS A 211 -5.78 11.06 -17.96
C HIS A 211 -5.80 10.44 -19.36
N ASN A 212 -6.97 10.15 -19.93
CA ASN A 212 -7.05 9.58 -21.28
C ASN A 212 -6.49 10.54 -22.34
N ILE A 213 -6.80 11.84 -22.23
CA ILE A 213 -6.25 12.87 -23.13
C ILE A 213 -4.73 13.00 -22.93
N TYR A 214 -4.24 12.96 -21.69
CA TYR A 214 -2.80 12.99 -21.41
C TYR A 214 -2.08 11.79 -22.02
N ILE A 215 -2.63 10.58 -21.84
CA ILE A 215 -2.05 9.35 -22.38
C ILE A 215 -2.00 9.41 -23.90
N LEU A 216 -3.07 9.89 -24.54
CA LEU A 216 -3.12 10.12 -25.98
C LEU A 216 -2.01 11.08 -26.43
N ALA A 217 -1.92 12.25 -25.80
CA ALA A 217 -0.90 13.24 -26.11
C ALA A 217 0.52 12.69 -25.89
N HIS A 218 0.73 11.94 -24.81
CA HIS A 218 2.01 11.31 -24.51
C HIS A 218 2.40 10.26 -25.57
N GLN A 219 1.47 9.42 -26.02
CA GLN A 219 1.72 8.47 -27.11
C GLN A 219 2.05 9.18 -28.43
N LEU A 220 1.27 10.21 -28.79
CA LEU A 220 1.49 11.00 -30.02
C LEU A 220 2.80 11.80 -29.97
N SER A 221 3.24 12.26 -28.80
CA SER A 221 4.48 13.05 -28.62
C SER A 221 5.74 12.33 -29.08
N ARG A 222 5.69 10.99 -29.18
CA ARG A 222 6.78 10.17 -29.72
C ARG A 222 7.02 10.42 -31.21
N HIS A 223 5.98 10.85 -31.91
CA HIS A 223 5.99 11.11 -33.35
C HIS A 223 5.92 12.61 -33.67
N CYS A 224 5.66 13.47 -32.67
CA CYS A 224 5.61 14.92 -32.81
C CYS A 224 6.51 15.60 -31.75
N PRO A 225 7.74 16.03 -32.10
CA PRO A 225 8.66 16.65 -31.15
C PRO A 225 8.12 17.96 -30.58
N GLU A 226 7.34 18.71 -31.37
CA GLU A 226 6.67 19.93 -30.93
C GLU A 226 5.69 19.64 -29.78
N LEU A 227 4.90 18.57 -29.88
CA LEU A 227 3.99 18.15 -28.81
C LEU A 227 4.76 17.71 -27.55
N ALA A 228 5.91 17.04 -27.73
CA ALA A 228 6.75 16.64 -26.60
C ALA A 228 7.28 17.86 -25.81
N GLU A 229 7.69 18.93 -26.49
CA GLU A 229 8.06 20.20 -25.84
C GLU A 229 6.85 20.85 -25.14
N CYS A 230 5.67 20.80 -25.77
CA CYS A 230 4.44 21.32 -25.19
C CYS A 230 4.02 20.57 -23.91
N LEU A 231 4.30 19.27 -23.81
CA LEU A 231 4.00 18.45 -22.63
C LEU A 231 5.00 18.62 -21.47
N ASN A 232 6.11 19.34 -21.66
CA ASN A 232 7.08 19.56 -20.60
C ASN A 232 6.54 20.54 -19.52
N PRO A 233 6.36 20.13 -18.24
CA PRO A 233 5.85 21.01 -17.18
C PRO A 233 6.84 22.10 -16.75
N ASP A 234 8.13 21.95 -17.06
CA ASP A 234 9.19 22.87 -16.61
C ASP A 234 9.35 24.12 -17.50
N ASP A 235 8.47 24.31 -18.49
CA ASP A 235 8.50 25.46 -19.39
C ASP A 235 7.84 26.69 -18.74
N ASP A 236 8.67 27.70 -18.45
CA ASP A 236 8.25 28.97 -17.84
C ASP A 236 7.32 29.82 -18.71
N LYS A 237 7.21 29.53 -20.01
CA LYS A 237 6.28 30.25 -20.91
C LYS A 237 4.82 29.84 -20.72
N LYS A 238 4.55 28.72 -20.04
CA LYS A 238 3.21 28.17 -19.86
C LYS A 238 2.48 28.83 -18.69
N SER A 239 1.14 28.89 -18.78
CA SER A 239 0.32 29.37 -17.68
C SER A 239 0.52 28.50 -16.43
N PRO A 240 0.44 29.06 -15.21
CA PRO A 240 0.61 28.28 -13.98
C PRO A 240 -0.42 27.15 -13.87
N GLN A 241 -1.64 27.34 -14.41
CA GLN A 241 -2.68 26.32 -14.47
C GLN A 241 -2.25 25.13 -15.33
N THR A 242 -1.71 25.40 -16.53
CA THR A 242 -1.23 24.35 -17.44
C THR A 242 -0.06 23.58 -16.83
N ARG A 243 0.86 24.28 -16.15
CA ARG A 243 1.98 23.63 -15.46
C ARG A 243 1.50 22.69 -14.35
N ASN A 244 0.58 23.14 -13.51
CA ASN A 244 0.00 22.32 -12.45
C ASN A 244 -0.73 21.09 -13.00
N ALA A 245 -1.51 21.26 -14.08
CA ALA A 245 -2.19 20.15 -14.75
C ALA A 245 -1.19 19.13 -15.31
N LEU A 246 -0.17 19.58 -16.05
CA LEU A 246 0.86 18.70 -16.61
C LEU A 246 1.65 17.98 -15.53
N GLU A 247 2.03 18.66 -14.44
CA GLU A 247 2.71 18.04 -13.30
C GLU A 247 1.83 16.98 -12.63
N PHE A 248 0.53 17.27 -12.45
CA PHE A 248 -0.43 16.33 -11.91
C PHE A 248 -0.54 15.06 -12.76
N TYR A 249 -0.78 15.17 -14.06
CA TYR A 249 -0.93 13.99 -14.92
C TYR A 249 0.39 13.22 -15.08
N LYS A 250 1.54 13.91 -15.18
CA LYS A 250 2.86 13.28 -15.22
C LYS A 250 3.15 12.46 -13.96
N LYS A 251 2.72 12.93 -12.79
CA LYS A 251 2.91 12.23 -11.50
C LYS A 251 1.98 11.02 -11.34
N HIS A 252 0.78 11.07 -11.93
CA HIS A 252 -0.25 10.03 -11.80
C HIS A 252 -0.36 9.11 -13.03
N THR A 253 0.58 9.16 -13.96
CA THR A 253 0.66 8.22 -15.07
C THR A 253 1.94 7.40 -14.98
N ALA A 254 1.84 6.12 -15.30
CA ALA A 254 2.95 5.20 -15.34
C ALA A 254 3.03 4.53 -16.71
N GLN A 255 4.24 4.09 -17.05
CA GLN A 255 4.52 3.32 -18.25
C GLN A 255 5.15 1.98 -17.86
N ILE A 256 4.70 0.91 -18.51
CA ILE A 256 5.28 -0.43 -18.39
C ILE A 256 5.56 -1.01 -19.77
N GLU A 257 6.51 -1.93 -19.84
CA GLU A 257 6.80 -2.72 -21.05
C GLU A 257 6.37 -4.16 -20.79
N ILE A 258 5.57 -4.72 -21.70
CA ILE A 258 5.00 -6.06 -21.60
C ILE A 258 5.42 -6.87 -22.82
N VAL A 259 5.83 -8.11 -22.61
CA VAL A 259 6.08 -9.07 -23.69
C VAL A 259 4.81 -9.89 -23.92
N ARG A 260 4.24 -9.82 -25.13
CA ARG A 260 3.04 -10.57 -25.54
C ARG A 260 3.39 -12.02 -25.92
N GLN A 261 2.38 -12.86 -26.17
CA GLN A 261 2.56 -14.28 -26.52
C GLN A 261 3.35 -14.48 -27.82
N ASP A 262 3.24 -13.53 -28.76
CA ASP A 262 3.97 -13.47 -30.02
C ASP A 262 5.42 -12.96 -29.86
N ARG A 263 5.88 -12.76 -28.61
CA ARG A 263 7.21 -12.24 -28.25
C ARG A 263 7.45 -10.80 -28.70
N THR A 264 6.40 -10.06 -29.04
CA THR A 264 6.50 -8.62 -29.28
C THR A 264 6.57 -7.87 -27.95
N LEU A 265 7.37 -6.81 -27.91
CA LEU A 265 7.45 -5.90 -26.78
C LEU A 265 6.51 -4.73 -27.03
N GLU A 266 5.57 -4.54 -26.12
CA GLU A 266 4.58 -3.48 -26.15
C GLU A 266 4.76 -2.55 -24.96
N ARG A 267 4.48 -1.25 -25.17
CA ARG A 267 4.48 -0.24 -24.11
C ARG A 267 3.06 0.11 -23.78
N VAL A 268 2.69 -0.03 -22.51
CA VAL A 268 1.37 0.35 -22.00
C VAL A 268 1.54 1.51 -21.05
N VAL A 269 0.76 2.57 -21.28
CA VAL A 269 0.70 3.76 -20.42
C VAL A 269 -0.67 3.77 -19.75
N PHE A 270 -0.70 3.91 -18.44
CA PHE A 270 -1.93 3.83 -17.65
C PHE A 270 -1.93 4.80 -16.47
N PRO A 271 -3.11 5.23 -15.99
CA PRO A 271 -3.21 6.04 -14.78
C PRO A 271 -2.94 5.20 -13.53
N ILE A 272 -2.13 5.74 -12.62
CA ILE A 272 -1.82 5.12 -11.33
C ILE A 272 -3.03 5.25 -10.42
N HIS A 273 -3.58 4.12 -9.98
CA HIS A 273 -4.69 4.14 -9.03
C HIS A 273 -4.25 4.75 -7.69
N GLU A 274 -5.07 5.65 -7.13
CA GLU A 274 -4.82 6.33 -5.84
C GLU A 274 -4.44 5.39 -4.69
N ILE A 275 -4.95 4.16 -4.67
CA ILE A 275 -4.64 3.21 -3.58
C ILE A 275 -3.14 2.90 -3.50
N CYS A 276 -2.44 2.95 -4.63
CA CYS A 276 -0.99 2.71 -4.71
C CYS A 276 -0.17 3.83 -4.05
N SER A 277 -0.76 5.00 -3.80
CA SER A 277 -0.11 6.10 -3.08
C SER A 277 0.10 5.79 -1.59
N PHE A 278 -0.71 4.89 -1.02
CA PHE A 278 -0.68 4.54 0.39
C PHE A 278 0.36 3.49 0.77
N LEU A 279 1.18 3.02 -0.18
CA LEU A 279 2.28 2.11 0.13
C LEU A 279 3.41 2.83 0.87
N THR A 280 3.80 2.33 2.04
CA THR A 280 4.83 2.96 2.85
C THR A 280 6.21 2.89 2.19
N LYS A 281 7.05 3.91 2.44
CA LYS A 281 8.43 3.94 1.93
C LYS A 281 9.29 2.82 2.52
N GLU A 282 8.97 2.38 3.74
CA GLU A 282 9.64 1.29 4.42
C GLU A 282 9.41 -0.05 3.70
N THR A 283 8.15 -0.38 3.37
CA THR A 283 7.84 -1.57 2.59
C THR A 283 8.50 -1.52 1.21
N LYS A 284 8.50 -0.36 0.53
CA LYS A 284 9.21 -0.20 -0.75
C LYS A 284 10.71 -0.53 -0.63
N GLN A 285 11.38 -0.02 0.40
CA GLN A 285 12.80 -0.27 0.63
C GLN A 285 13.07 -1.73 1.03
N ASN A 286 12.19 -2.30 1.84
CA ASN A 286 12.25 -3.70 2.27
C ASN A 286 12.17 -4.63 1.06
N VAL A 287 11.17 -4.46 0.19
CA VAL A 287 11.02 -5.24 -1.04
C VAL A 287 12.25 -5.06 -1.94
N TYR A 288 12.72 -3.82 -2.13
CA TYR A 288 13.90 -3.55 -2.97
C TYR A 288 15.16 -4.30 -2.51
N ASN A 289 15.43 -4.29 -1.19
CA ASN A 289 16.63 -4.89 -0.60
C ASN A 289 16.52 -6.41 -0.40
N ASN A 290 15.37 -6.89 0.06
CA ASN A 290 15.20 -8.25 0.57
C ASN A 290 14.56 -9.22 -0.43
N THR A 291 14.16 -8.77 -1.62
CA THR A 291 13.70 -9.69 -2.68
C THR A 291 14.88 -10.50 -3.22
N GLU A 292 14.82 -11.81 -2.98
CA GLU A 292 15.81 -12.78 -3.43
C GLU A 292 15.69 -13.06 -4.94
N ARG A 293 16.76 -13.62 -5.51
CA ARG A 293 16.79 -14.06 -6.90
C ARG A 293 16.43 -15.54 -6.94
N ASP A 294 15.59 -15.92 -7.89
CA ASP A 294 15.31 -17.32 -8.18
C ASP A 294 16.51 -18.04 -8.80
N ASN A 295 16.34 -19.33 -9.09
CA ASN A 295 17.38 -20.17 -9.71
C ASN A 295 17.80 -19.69 -11.11
N GLN A 296 17.01 -18.84 -11.76
CA GLN A 296 17.31 -18.24 -13.07
C GLN A 296 17.95 -16.84 -12.92
N GLY A 297 18.14 -16.36 -11.69
CA GLY A 297 18.69 -15.04 -11.40
C GLY A 297 17.66 -13.90 -11.45
N SER A 298 16.37 -14.20 -11.59
CA SER A 298 15.27 -13.24 -11.66
C SER A 298 14.67 -12.95 -10.27
N LYS A 299 14.33 -11.69 -10.01
CA LYS A 299 13.63 -11.27 -8.78
C LYS A 299 12.10 -11.28 -8.92
N VAL A 300 11.60 -11.62 -10.10
CA VAL A 300 10.20 -11.38 -10.48
C VAL A 300 9.23 -12.26 -9.70
N THR A 301 9.54 -13.54 -9.55
CA THR A 301 8.68 -14.52 -8.88
C THR A 301 8.40 -14.13 -7.44
N GLU A 302 9.46 -13.91 -6.65
CA GLU A 302 9.36 -13.49 -5.25
C GLU A 302 8.65 -12.15 -5.08
N PHE A 303 8.88 -11.19 -6.00
CA PHE A 303 8.18 -9.92 -5.99
C PHE A 303 6.65 -10.09 -6.15
N PHE A 304 6.21 -10.97 -7.04
CA PHE A 304 4.79 -11.26 -7.22
C PHE A 304 4.17 -12.00 -6.04
N ASP A 305 4.93 -12.85 -5.35
CA ASP A 305 4.46 -13.54 -4.15
C ASP A 305 4.23 -12.57 -2.98
N GLN A 306 4.97 -11.46 -2.92
CA GLN A 306 4.81 -10.40 -1.93
C GLN A 306 3.68 -9.40 -2.24
N TRP A 307 3.19 -9.34 -3.49
CA TRP A 307 2.14 -8.40 -3.92
C TRP A 307 0.87 -8.43 -3.07
N PRO A 308 0.27 -9.59 -2.72
CA PRO A 308 -0.95 -9.62 -1.92
C PRO A 308 -0.79 -8.93 -0.57
N ALA A 309 0.36 -9.10 0.09
CA ALA A 309 0.65 -8.46 1.37
C ALA A 309 0.76 -6.93 1.21
N MET A 310 1.49 -6.46 0.19
CA MET A 310 1.59 -5.03 -0.13
C MET A 310 0.22 -4.41 -0.43
N TYR A 311 -0.63 -5.10 -1.18
CA TYR A 311 -1.97 -4.62 -1.50
C TYR A 311 -2.88 -4.54 -0.27
N GLN A 312 -2.78 -5.51 0.65
CA GLN A 312 -3.49 -5.43 1.93
C GLN A 312 -2.97 -4.27 2.80
N GLU A 313 -1.66 -4.04 2.83
CA GLU A 313 -1.08 -2.87 3.51
C GLU A 313 -1.67 -1.57 2.97
N MET A 314 -1.68 -1.38 1.65
CA MET A 314 -2.26 -0.18 1.02
C MET A 314 -3.74 0.02 1.40
N LYS A 315 -4.53 -1.06 1.40
CA LYS A 315 -5.94 -1.02 1.85
C LYS A 315 -6.07 -0.60 3.31
N TRP A 316 -5.24 -1.14 4.18
CA TRP A 316 -5.24 -0.80 5.59
C TRP A 316 -4.79 0.63 5.84
N GLN A 317 -3.77 1.11 5.14
CA GLN A 317 -3.30 2.49 5.21
C GLN A 317 -4.38 3.47 4.75
N ARG A 318 -5.11 3.16 3.67
CA ARG A 318 -6.28 3.95 3.24
C ARG A 318 -7.33 4.05 4.35
N LYS A 319 -7.77 2.92 4.91
CA LYS A 319 -8.75 2.88 6.02
C LYS A 319 -8.26 3.61 7.28
N LEU A 320 -6.96 3.64 7.50
CA LEU A 320 -6.35 4.30 8.65
C LEU A 320 -6.38 5.82 8.51
N GLN A 321 -6.23 6.35 7.29
CA GLN A 321 -6.33 7.78 7.03
C GLN A 321 -7.73 8.34 7.30
N ASP A 322 -8.77 7.52 7.11
CA ASP A 322 -10.15 7.91 7.49
C ASP A 322 -10.31 8.18 9.00
N ARG A 323 -9.31 7.80 9.82
CA ARG A 323 -9.29 7.97 11.28
C ARG A 323 -8.08 8.80 11.73
N PRO A 324 -8.21 10.14 11.84
CA PRO A 324 -7.08 11.05 11.99
C PRO A 324 -6.24 10.80 13.26
N TYR A 325 -6.88 10.46 14.39
CA TYR A 325 -6.18 10.19 15.65
C TYR A 325 -5.32 8.93 15.59
N LEU A 326 -5.82 7.86 14.95
CA LEU A 326 -5.08 6.61 14.81
C LEU A 326 -3.93 6.79 13.83
N SER A 327 -4.16 7.43 12.69
CA SER A 327 -3.13 7.75 11.69
C SER A 327 -1.99 8.59 12.31
N ALA A 328 -2.33 9.60 13.13
CA ALA A 328 -1.32 10.42 13.79
C ALA A 328 -0.51 9.63 14.85
N CYS A 329 -1.09 8.60 15.47
CA CYS A 329 -0.37 7.73 16.40
C CYS A 329 0.60 6.80 15.65
N THR A 330 0.14 6.15 14.58
CA THR A 330 0.91 5.17 13.80
C THR A 330 2.06 5.81 13.01
N GLN A 331 1.89 7.02 12.49
CA GLN A 331 2.97 7.75 11.81
C GLN A 331 4.18 8.01 12.73
N ARG A 332 3.96 8.04 14.05
CA ARG A 332 4.99 8.26 15.06
C ARG A 332 5.42 6.99 15.78
N LEU A 333 5.12 5.79 15.24
CA LEU A 333 5.49 4.52 15.87
C LEU A 333 6.99 4.43 16.20
N ARG A 334 7.85 4.91 15.29
CA ARG A 334 9.31 4.96 15.51
C ARG A 334 9.69 5.87 16.69
N LEU A 335 8.96 6.95 16.94
CA LEU A 335 9.20 7.83 18.08
C LEU A 335 8.78 7.14 19.38
N TRP A 336 7.62 6.47 19.40
CA TRP A 336 7.17 5.70 20.56
C TRP A 336 8.14 4.59 20.92
N GLY A 337 8.66 3.87 19.93
CA GLY A 337 9.70 2.86 20.13
C GLY A 337 10.98 3.47 20.74
N ARG A 338 11.46 4.61 20.22
CA ARG A 338 12.64 5.31 20.78
C ARG A 338 12.42 5.85 22.19
N LEU A 339 11.22 6.34 22.50
CA LEU A 339 10.88 6.85 23.83
C LEU A 339 10.75 5.71 24.85
N ALA A 340 10.10 4.62 24.47
CA ALA A 340 10.02 3.41 25.29
C ALA A 340 11.42 2.85 25.57
N PHE A 341 12.27 2.79 24.55
CA PHE A 341 13.68 2.41 24.66
C PHE A 341 14.44 3.32 25.63
N LEU A 342 14.33 4.65 25.47
CA LEU A 342 15.02 5.61 26.34
C LEU A 342 14.57 5.46 27.80
N PHE A 343 13.27 5.25 28.02
CA PHE A 343 12.72 5.03 29.34
C PHE A 343 13.24 3.73 29.97
N ALA A 344 13.27 2.63 29.21
CA ALA A 344 13.81 1.35 29.68
C ALA A 344 15.29 1.48 30.09
N VAL A 345 16.13 2.15 29.29
CA VAL A 345 17.54 2.39 29.65
C VAL A 345 17.65 3.24 30.92
N LEU A 346 16.86 4.31 31.03
CA LEU A 346 16.89 5.19 32.19
C LEU A 346 16.49 4.47 33.49
N VAL A 347 15.43 3.65 33.45
CA VAL A 347 15.00 2.85 34.60
C VAL A 347 16.08 1.85 35.02
N ASN A 348 16.69 1.16 34.06
CA ASN A 348 17.77 0.21 34.34
C ASN A 348 19.02 0.89 34.92
N ILE A 349 19.38 2.09 34.46
CA ILE A 349 20.48 2.89 35.05
C ILE A 349 20.17 3.26 36.51
N ILE A 350 18.93 3.69 36.79
CA ILE A 350 18.52 4.03 38.16
C ILE A 350 18.63 2.79 39.07
N ILE A 351 18.14 1.64 38.62
CA ILE A 351 18.25 0.40 39.39
C ILE A 351 19.73 0.04 39.64
N ALA A 352 20.60 0.16 38.65
CA ALA A 352 22.03 -0.15 38.80
C ALA A 352 22.74 0.77 39.82
N LEU A 353 22.35 2.05 39.92
CA LEU A 353 22.97 3.02 40.83
C LEU A 353 22.48 2.93 42.27
N TYR A 354 21.20 2.56 42.47
CA TYR A 354 20.54 2.62 43.79
C TYR A 354 20.24 1.24 44.40
N TYR A 355 20.78 0.16 43.81
CA TYR A 355 20.66 -1.19 44.36
C TYR A 355 21.83 -1.50 45.31
N PRO A 356 21.60 -2.09 46.51
CA PRO A 356 20.31 -2.50 47.09
C PRO A 356 19.57 -1.36 47.78
N PHE A 357 18.24 -1.35 47.66
CA PHE A 357 17.39 -0.35 48.31
C PHE A 357 17.31 -0.61 49.82
N ASP A 358 17.80 0.33 50.63
CA ASP A 358 17.64 0.27 52.09
C ASP A 358 16.15 0.37 52.46
N LYS A 359 15.64 -0.65 53.16
CA LYS A 359 14.23 -0.79 53.58
C LYS A 359 13.83 0.16 54.73
N THR A 360 14.52 1.27 54.91
CA THR A 360 14.29 2.17 56.06
C THR A 360 13.21 3.22 55.81
N ASP A 361 12.83 3.46 54.55
CA ASP A 361 11.83 4.50 54.19
C ASP A 361 10.44 3.95 53.82
N THR A 362 10.24 2.63 53.82
CA THR A 362 8.96 2.01 53.42
C THR A 362 7.81 2.30 54.39
N TYR A 363 8.11 2.65 55.65
CA TYR A 363 7.09 2.94 56.67
C TYR A 363 6.36 4.29 56.48
N ASN A 364 6.93 5.24 55.72
CA ASN A 364 6.30 6.55 55.53
C ASN A 364 5.32 6.60 54.35
N PHE A 365 5.45 5.70 53.37
CA PHE A 365 4.60 5.70 52.17
C PHE A 365 3.26 4.97 52.40
N GLU A 366 3.26 3.83 53.10
CA GLU A 366 2.02 3.09 53.40
C GLU A 366 1.05 3.87 54.30
N LYS A 367 1.57 4.73 55.19
CA LYS A 367 0.75 5.53 56.11
C LYS A 367 -0.01 6.66 55.40
N PHE A 368 0.46 7.13 54.25
CA PHE A 368 -0.18 8.20 53.49
C PHE A 368 -1.33 7.67 52.61
N GLU A 369 -1.18 6.45 52.07
CA GLU A 369 -2.21 5.86 51.21
C GLU A 369 -3.42 5.31 52.00
N PHE A 370 -3.20 4.84 53.24
CA PHE A 370 -4.29 4.33 54.07
C PHE A 370 -5.25 5.41 54.60
N ARG A 371 -4.81 6.68 54.67
CA ARG A 371 -5.65 7.79 55.17
C ARG A 371 -6.55 8.41 54.09
N ALA A 372 -6.32 8.11 52.81
CA ALA A 372 -6.93 8.85 51.69
C ALA A 372 -8.08 8.14 50.96
N LYS A 373 -8.42 6.89 51.28
CA LYS A 373 -9.52 6.19 50.58
C LYS A 373 -10.48 5.52 51.55
N GLY A 374 -11.55 6.25 51.84
CA GLY A 374 -12.79 5.69 52.37
C GLY A 374 -13.40 4.65 51.43
N GLU A 375 -14.19 3.79 52.06
CA GLU A 375 -14.79 2.58 51.54
C GLU A 375 -15.55 2.75 50.22
N SER A 376 -15.16 1.95 49.24
CA SER A 376 -15.97 1.29 48.20
C SER A 376 -15.08 1.07 46.97
N VAL A 377 -15.35 0.03 46.19
CA VAL A 377 -14.53 -0.48 45.06
C VAL A 377 -13.42 -1.49 45.47
N GLN A 378 -13.79 -2.47 46.31
CA GLN A 378 -12.94 -3.61 46.66
C GLN A 378 -13.06 -4.82 45.69
N LYS A 379 -13.78 -4.73 44.56
CA LYS A 379 -14.04 -5.93 43.72
C LYS A 379 -13.65 -5.86 42.24
N LYS A 380 -12.98 -4.79 41.80
CA LYS A 380 -12.50 -4.67 40.40
C LYS A 380 -11.00 -4.37 40.27
N ARG A 381 -10.25 -4.47 41.37
CA ARG A 381 -8.81 -4.13 41.44
C ARG A 381 -7.90 -5.32 41.79
N GLU A 382 -8.38 -6.56 41.74
CA GLU A 382 -7.52 -7.73 41.98
C GLU A 382 -6.85 -8.26 40.72
N ARG A 383 -7.48 -8.17 39.54
CA ARG A 383 -6.85 -8.62 38.28
C ARG A 383 -5.83 -7.64 37.70
N GLU A 384 -5.91 -6.35 38.04
CA GLU A 384 -4.91 -5.35 37.62
C GLU A 384 -3.67 -5.36 38.53
N ARG A 385 -3.83 -5.75 39.81
CA ARG A 385 -2.71 -5.88 40.75
C ARG A 385 -1.80 -7.07 40.44
N ASP A 386 -2.32 -8.13 39.85
CA ASP A 386 -1.52 -9.30 39.45
C ASP A 386 -0.72 -9.09 38.14
N PHE A 387 -1.11 -8.13 37.30
CA PHE A 387 -0.31 -7.72 36.14
C PHE A 387 0.81 -6.74 36.55
N MET A 388 0.52 -5.80 37.46
CA MET A 388 1.52 -4.87 38.02
C MET A 388 2.54 -5.55 38.95
N ARG A 389 2.14 -6.56 39.76
CA ARG A 389 3.08 -7.29 40.64
C ARG A 389 4.15 -8.09 39.91
N ARG A 390 3.97 -8.40 38.62
CA ARG A 390 4.99 -9.08 37.81
C ARG A 390 6.12 -8.15 37.36
N GLY A 391 5.90 -6.83 37.35
CA GLY A 391 6.93 -5.82 37.10
C GLY A 391 7.71 -5.39 38.35
N GLU A 392 7.11 -5.55 39.54
CA GLU A 392 7.67 -5.05 40.82
C GLU A 392 8.46 -6.07 41.63
N THR A 393 8.49 -7.36 41.26
CA THR A 393 8.93 -8.40 42.20
C THR A 393 10.43 -8.65 42.27
N ASN A 394 11.26 -8.13 41.37
CA ASN A 394 12.72 -8.04 41.54
C ASN A 394 13.25 -7.02 40.53
N GLY A 395 14.08 -6.06 40.92
CA GLY A 395 14.72 -5.11 39.97
C GLY A 395 15.48 -5.81 38.81
N ALA A 396 15.75 -7.11 38.93
CA ALA A 396 16.30 -7.97 37.89
C ALA A 396 15.38 -8.17 36.67
N SER A 397 14.06 -7.96 36.77
CA SER A 397 13.18 -8.03 35.60
C SER A 397 13.37 -6.84 34.66
N ALA A 398 13.70 -5.64 35.13
CA ALA A 398 13.95 -4.53 34.20
C ALA A 398 15.10 -4.83 33.20
N ASN A 399 16.03 -5.73 33.57
CA ASN A 399 17.14 -6.13 32.71
C ASN A 399 16.71 -6.89 31.45
N TRP A 400 15.54 -7.55 31.41
CA TRP A 400 15.09 -8.22 30.17
C TRP A 400 14.67 -7.21 29.10
N GLU A 401 14.27 -6.00 29.49
CA GLU A 401 13.97 -4.90 28.55
C GLU A 401 15.24 -4.44 27.81
N LEU A 402 16.43 -4.65 28.39
CA LEU A 402 17.70 -4.38 27.73
C LEU A 402 17.97 -5.35 26.55
N PHE A 403 17.31 -6.52 26.50
CA PHE A 403 17.42 -7.40 25.34
C PHE A 403 16.71 -6.83 24.10
N ASP A 404 15.70 -5.97 24.30
CA ASP A 404 15.02 -5.27 23.20
C ASP A 404 15.97 -4.27 22.50
N ILE A 405 17.01 -3.79 23.20
CA ILE A 405 18.10 -2.97 22.61
C ILE A 405 18.74 -3.72 21.44
N VAL A 406 19.08 -4.98 21.68
CA VAL A 406 19.74 -5.85 20.72
C VAL A 406 18.85 -6.13 19.50
N ALA A 407 17.54 -6.25 19.71
CA ALA A 407 16.57 -6.46 18.64
C ALA A 407 16.28 -5.19 17.83
N SER A 408 16.41 -4.01 18.46
CA SER A 408 16.09 -2.70 17.89
C SER A 408 17.16 -2.14 16.96
N GLU A 409 18.44 -2.52 17.14
CA GLU A 409 19.54 -2.01 16.33
C GLU A 409 19.99 -3.00 15.25
N GLU A 410 19.96 -2.54 13.99
CA GLU A 410 20.30 -3.35 12.81
C GLU A 410 21.74 -3.88 12.85
N THR A 411 22.69 -3.11 13.40
CA THR A 411 24.10 -3.47 13.52
C THR A 411 24.30 -4.66 14.45
N LEU A 412 23.73 -4.61 15.66
CA LEU A 412 23.78 -5.68 16.66
C LEU A 412 23.04 -6.92 16.18
N ARG A 413 21.88 -6.74 15.53
CA ARG A 413 21.15 -7.84 14.89
C ARG A 413 22.00 -8.57 13.86
N ASN A 414 22.76 -7.84 13.04
CA ASN A 414 23.67 -8.44 12.05
C ASN A 414 24.82 -9.22 12.72
N VAL A 415 25.39 -8.70 13.80
CA VAL A 415 26.42 -9.40 14.58
C VAL A 415 25.87 -10.70 15.15
N ILE A 416 24.67 -10.70 15.72
CA ILE A 416 24.06 -11.92 16.28
C ILE A 416 23.68 -12.88 15.16
N SER A 417 23.14 -12.38 14.04
CA SER A 417 22.81 -13.18 12.85
C SER A 417 24.04 -13.96 12.34
N SER A 418 25.24 -13.40 12.47
CA SER A 418 26.48 -14.10 12.08
C SER A 418 26.75 -15.38 12.90
N VAL A 419 26.36 -15.38 14.18
CA VAL A 419 26.50 -16.53 15.08
C VAL A 419 25.31 -17.47 14.95
N THR A 420 24.08 -16.93 14.86
CA THR A 420 22.85 -17.74 14.80
C THR A 420 22.67 -18.43 13.46
N ARG A 421 23.22 -17.90 12.36
CA ARG A 421 23.12 -18.56 11.04
C ARG A 421 23.84 -19.91 11.00
N ASN A 422 24.96 -20.04 11.71
CA ASN A 422 25.79 -21.24 11.75
C ASN A 422 25.84 -21.90 13.14
N TRP A 423 24.82 -21.71 13.96
CA TRP A 423 24.80 -22.17 15.36
C TRP A 423 25.01 -23.68 15.52
N GLN A 424 24.53 -24.49 14.56
CA GLN A 424 24.71 -25.95 14.57
C GLN A 424 26.19 -26.35 14.59
N SER A 425 27.01 -25.68 13.78
CA SER A 425 28.45 -25.94 13.73
C SER A 425 29.14 -25.57 15.04
N ILE A 426 28.70 -24.49 15.69
CA ILE A 426 29.25 -24.02 16.98
C ILE A 426 28.89 -24.98 18.11
N ILE A 427 27.67 -25.50 18.12
CA ILE A 427 27.27 -26.51 19.11
C ILE A 427 28.05 -27.81 18.90
N LEU A 428 28.24 -28.23 17.65
CA LEU A 428 28.98 -29.46 17.36
C LEU A 428 30.44 -29.36 17.81
N THR A 429 31.10 -28.21 17.63
CA THR A 429 32.46 -28.00 18.14
C THR A 429 32.50 -27.92 19.66
N GLY A 430 31.51 -27.30 20.30
CA GLY A 430 31.38 -27.30 21.76
C GLY A 430 31.18 -28.71 22.34
N LEU A 431 30.37 -29.54 21.69
CA LEU A 431 30.15 -30.93 22.08
C LEU A 431 31.41 -31.77 21.90
N LEU A 432 32.17 -31.54 20.81
CA LEU A 432 33.47 -32.18 20.62
C LEU A 432 34.45 -31.80 21.74
N ALA A 433 34.52 -30.52 22.12
CA ALA A 433 35.36 -30.06 23.23
C ALA A 433 34.94 -30.70 24.57
N LEU A 434 33.63 -30.82 24.82
CA LEU A 434 33.11 -31.48 26.02
C LEU A 434 33.46 -32.98 26.06
N ILE A 435 33.36 -33.68 24.93
CA ILE A 435 33.79 -35.09 24.82
C ILE A 435 35.29 -35.22 25.11
N LEU A 436 36.12 -34.31 24.57
CA LEU A 436 37.56 -34.32 24.82
C LEU A 436 37.87 -34.10 26.31
N VAL A 437 37.27 -33.08 26.94
CA VAL A 437 37.42 -32.84 28.37
C VAL A 437 37.01 -34.07 29.17
N TYR A 438 35.87 -34.69 28.83
CA TYR A 438 35.40 -35.89 29.51
C TYR A 438 36.39 -37.07 29.43
N ILE A 439 36.98 -37.33 28.25
CA ILE A 439 38.00 -38.37 28.08
C ILE A 439 39.24 -38.06 28.94
N PHE A 440 39.71 -36.81 28.92
CA PHE A 440 40.84 -36.39 29.75
C PHE A 440 40.52 -36.47 31.25
N SER A 441 39.27 -36.17 31.66
CA SER A 441 38.82 -36.33 33.04
C SER A 441 38.85 -37.79 33.50
N ILE A 442 38.46 -38.75 32.64
CA ILE A 442 38.56 -40.20 32.96
C ILE A 442 40.02 -40.60 33.14
N ILE A 443 40.90 -40.20 32.22
CA ILE A 443 42.33 -40.51 32.30
C ILE A 443 42.94 -39.91 33.58
N GLY A 444 42.64 -38.64 33.87
CA GLY A 444 43.04 -37.95 35.09
C GLY A 444 42.56 -38.66 36.37
N TYR A 445 41.31 -39.11 36.39
CA TYR A 445 40.74 -39.85 37.52
C TYR A 445 41.43 -41.21 37.72
N THR A 446 41.74 -41.95 36.65
CA THR A 446 42.34 -43.28 36.77
C THR A 446 43.82 -43.28 37.16
N PHE A 447 44.61 -42.30 36.69
CA PHE A 447 46.07 -42.31 36.87
C PHE A 447 46.60 -41.25 37.83
N PHE A 448 45.91 -40.12 37.98
CA PHE A 448 46.44 -38.93 38.67
C PHE A 448 45.56 -38.48 39.85
N GLN A 449 44.67 -39.34 40.35
CA GLN A 449 43.71 -38.99 41.42
C GLN A 449 44.37 -38.38 42.66
N ARG A 450 45.59 -38.82 43.00
CA ARG A 450 46.33 -38.36 44.19
C ARG A 450 47.00 -36.99 44.01
N ASP A 451 47.13 -36.52 42.77
CA ASP A 451 47.78 -35.24 42.44
C ASP A 451 46.76 -34.10 42.31
N PHE A 452 45.45 -34.40 42.29
CA PHE A 452 44.38 -33.41 42.27
C PHE A 452 43.96 -33.00 43.69
N ALA A 453 44.74 -32.12 44.32
CA ALA A 453 44.32 -31.39 45.51
C ALA A 453 43.85 -29.99 45.09
N LEU A 454 42.56 -29.70 45.28
CA LEU A 454 41.99 -28.37 45.07
C LEU A 454 41.88 -27.69 46.45
N GLU A 455 42.50 -26.53 46.61
CA GLU A 455 42.26 -25.68 47.77
C GLU A 455 40.82 -25.15 47.69
N VAL A 456 39.99 -25.53 48.66
CA VAL A 456 38.61 -25.06 48.77
C VAL A 456 38.52 -24.28 50.07
N ASP A 457 38.13 -23.01 49.98
CA ASP A 457 37.83 -22.19 51.16
C ASP A 457 36.53 -22.71 51.79
N PRO A 458 36.55 -23.22 53.04
CA PRO A 458 35.34 -23.59 53.73
C PRO A 458 34.53 -22.32 54.00
N LEU A 459 33.22 -22.38 53.70
CA LEU A 459 32.29 -21.35 54.15
C LEU A 459 32.18 -21.46 55.67
N ASP A 460 32.27 -20.33 56.38
CA ASP A 460 32.12 -20.30 57.84
C ASP A 460 30.77 -20.93 58.24
N ASP A 461 30.81 -21.93 59.13
CA ASP A 461 29.60 -22.54 59.70
C ASP A 461 28.83 -21.47 60.49
N GLU A 462 27.64 -21.07 59.99
CA GLU A 462 26.67 -20.28 60.73
C GLU A 462 26.37 -20.96 62.08
N PRO A 463 26.35 -20.21 63.22
CA PRO A 463 26.12 -20.81 64.52
C PRO A 463 24.75 -21.50 64.55
N THR A 464 24.80 -22.81 64.86
CA THR A 464 23.67 -23.71 65.09
C THR A 464 22.48 -22.98 65.69
N ALA A 465 21.37 -22.97 64.96
CA ALA A 465 20.09 -22.46 65.41
C ALA A 465 19.79 -22.97 66.82
N THR A 466 19.64 -22.05 67.77
CA THR A 466 18.99 -22.34 69.05
C THR A 466 17.57 -22.77 68.74
N VAL A 467 17.36 -24.08 68.69
CA VAL A 467 16.03 -24.69 68.68
C VAL A 467 15.38 -24.33 70.01
N PHE A 468 14.51 -23.32 69.99
CA PHE A 468 13.58 -23.07 71.08
C PHE A 468 12.61 -24.26 71.16
N THR A 469 12.88 -25.20 72.06
CA THR A 469 11.92 -26.25 72.43
C THR A 469 10.85 -25.67 73.33
N LYS A 470 9.59 -25.75 72.86
CA LYS A 470 8.31 -25.74 73.60
C LYS A 470 8.10 -24.68 74.69
N ASP A 471 7.05 -23.88 74.51
CA ASP A 471 6.46 -23.02 75.54
C ASP A 471 6.32 -23.76 76.88
N PRO A 472 6.73 -23.17 78.02
CA PRO A 472 6.49 -23.75 79.32
C PRO A 472 4.99 -23.65 79.67
N SER A 473 4.42 -24.77 80.14
CA SER A 473 3.06 -24.85 80.68
C SER A 473 2.85 -23.85 81.85
N PRO A 474 1.67 -23.23 81.99
CA PRO A 474 1.45 -22.02 82.77
C PRO A 474 1.30 -22.23 84.30
N GLU A 475 1.87 -23.27 84.89
CA GLU A 475 1.60 -23.64 86.29
C GLU A 475 2.77 -23.46 87.27
N THR A 476 3.81 -22.69 86.94
CA THR A 476 4.95 -22.50 87.88
C THR A 476 5.37 -21.04 88.15
N CYS A 477 4.52 -20.05 87.87
CA CYS A 477 4.81 -18.65 88.22
C CYS A 477 4.10 -18.26 89.53
N SER A 478 4.87 -17.97 90.59
CA SER A 478 4.36 -17.28 91.77
C SER A 478 4.13 -15.79 91.47
N ALA A 479 3.08 -15.21 92.07
CA ALA A 479 2.52 -13.91 91.71
C ALA A 479 3.36 -12.66 92.07
N ASP A 480 4.60 -12.81 92.54
CA ASP A 480 5.48 -11.69 92.86
C ASP A 480 6.86 -11.86 92.20
N GLY A 481 7.08 -11.13 91.10
CA GLY A 481 8.37 -10.65 90.61
C GLY A 481 9.54 -11.63 90.47
N GLY A 482 9.69 -12.24 89.29
CA GLY A 482 10.98 -12.70 88.74
C GLY A 482 11.03 -14.18 88.32
N CYS A 483 11.13 -14.45 87.01
CA CYS A 483 11.52 -15.77 86.49
C CYS A 483 13.06 -15.84 86.33
N PRO A 484 13.74 -16.91 86.78
CA PRO A 484 15.18 -17.06 86.57
C PRO A 484 15.51 -17.33 85.09
N LEU A 485 16.61 -16.75 84.60
CA LEU A 485 17.16 -17.01 83.27
C LEU A 485 17.68 -18.46 83.15
N PRO A 486 17.47 -19.15 82.01
CA PRO A 486 18.02 -20.49 81.79
C PRO A 486 19.56 -20.45 81.76
N VAL A 487 20.18 -21.39 82.48
CA VAL A 487 21.64 -21.65 82.42
C VAL A 487 21.90 -22.64 81.27
N PRO A 488 22.90 -22.42 80.40
CA PRO A 488 23.24 -23.38 79.36
C PRO A 488 23.87 -24.64 79.97
N VAL A 489 23.32 -25.81 79.64
CA VAL A 489 23.95 -27.11 79.88
C VAL A 489 24.71 -27.48 78.62
N VAL A 490 26.02 -27.71 78.75
CA VAL A 490 26.88 -28.25 77.70
C VAL A 490 26.65 -29.76 77.68
N GLU A 491 26.13 -30.32 76.58
CA GLU A 491 26.24 -31.76 76.32
C GLU A 491 27.60 -32.05 75.68
N GLU A 492 28.40 -32.88 76.37
CA GLU A 492 29.65 -33.44 75.87
C GLU A 492 29.36 -34.35 74.67
N LYS A 493 30.06 -34.11 73.54
CA LYS A 493 30.15 -35.08 72.43
C LYS A 493 30.90 -36.31 72.94
N GLY A 494 30.22 -37.45 72.96
CA GLY A 494 30.87 -38.75 73.09
C GLY A 494 31.83 -38.98 71.93
N ASP A 495 33.05 -39.38 72.28
CA ASP A 495 34.06 -39.94 71.38
C ASP A 495 33.50 -41.19 70.67
N ASP A 496 33.38 -41.14 69.34
CA ASP A 496 33.40 -42.36 68.53
C ASP A 496 34.86 -42.70 68.23
N LYS A 497 35.37 -43.73 68.92
CA LYS A 497 36.59 -44.47 68.57
C LYS A 497 36.22 -45.77 67.86
N ASP A 498 36.89 -45.96 66.72
CA ASP A 498 37.43 -47.21 66.17
C ASP A 498 36.48 -48.42 65.99
N ASP A 499 36.06 -48.66 64.74
CA ASP A 499 36.52 -49.81 63.89
C ASP A 499 35.90 -49.77 62.47
#